data_AF-A0A7I4Z5N5-F1
#
_entry.id   AF-A0A7I4Z5N5-F1
#
_cell.length_a   1.000
_cell.length_b   1.000
_cell.length_c   1.000
_cell.angle_alpha   90.00
_cell.angle_beta   90.00
_cell.angle_gamma   90.00
#
_symmetry.space_group_name_H-M   'P 1'
#
loop_
_entity.id
_entity.type
_entity.pdbx_description
1 polymer ?
#
loop_
_entity_poly.entity_id
_entity_poly.type
_entity_poly.pdbx_seq_one_letter_code
_entity_poly.pdbx_strand_id
1 'polypeptide(L)'
;MGDRHLPILAIQTVFGTGKTLIAALIAIRTHLATADQQQVIATTTTNTAPAQFLSIDAANTVNTLRYVSDSALAEGAPQTPADLHVILKRLPDDYGDRLAPSALATCLKYRRGWSTSCSIAT
;
A
#
# COMPACT_ATOMS: atom_id res chain seq x y z
N MET A 1 32.13 17.35 2.74
CA MET A 1 31.54 15.99 2.76
C MET A 1 30.41 16.04 3.77
N GLY A 2 29.16 16.07 3.29
CA GLY A 2 27.99 16.38 4.12
C GLY A 2 27.51 15.16 4.89
N ASP A 3 27.71 15.21 6.19
CA ASP A 3 27.19 14.27 7.17
C ASP A 3 25.66 14.41 7.22
N ARG A 4 24.96 13.70 6.32
CA ARG A 4 23.49 13.59 6.39
C ARG A 4 23.22 12.65 7.55
N HIS A 5 23.06 13.24 8.73
CA HIS A 5 22.63 12.58 9.95
C HIS A 5 21.25 11.95 9.69
N LEU A 6 21.22 10.70 9.25
CA LEU A 6 20.00 9.92 9.07
C LEU A 6 19.70 9.27 10.42
N PRO A 7 18.80 9.84 11.24
CA PRO A 7 18.56 9.31 12.58
C PRO A 7 17.96 7.92 12.48
N ILE A 8 18.68 6.92 13.00
CA ILE A 8 18.16 5.56 13.16
C ILE A 8 17.41 5.53 14.49
N LEU A 9 16.10 5.26 14.44
CA LEU A 9 15.24 5.11 15.61
C LEU A 9 14.80 3.66 15.75
N ALA A 10 15.16 3.03 16.86
CA ALA A 10 14.69 1.70 17.22
C ALA A 10 13.68 1.80 18.37
N ILE A 11 12.47 1.27 18.18
CA ILE A 11 11.41 1.24 19.18
C ILE A 11 11.12 -0.23 19.53
N GLN A 12 11.48 -0.64 20.74
CA GLN A 12 11.19 -1.97 21.27
C GLN A 12 10.14 -1.88 22.37
N THR A 13 9.06 -2.65 22.25
CA THR A 13 8.04 -2.76 23.32
C THR A 13 7.40 -4.16 23.31
N VAL A 14 6.59 -4.51 24.31
CA VAL A 14 5.94 -5.84 24.48
C VAL A 14 4.76 -6.06 23.53
N PHE A 15 4.49 -7.28 23.05
CA PHE A 15 3.32 -7.57 22.21
C PHE A 15 2.00 -6.97 22.79
N GLY A 16 1.12 -6.46 21.93
CA GLY A 16 -0.16 -5.85 22.35
C GLY A 16 -0.10 -4.37 22.78
N THR A 17 1.07 -3.75 22.86
CA THR A 17 1.22 -2.33 23.26
C THR A 17 1.03 -1.30 22.14
N GLY A 18 0.44 -1.70 21.01
CA GLY A 18 0.14 -0.77 19.92
C GLY A 18 1.36 -0.22 19.17
N LYS A 19 2.48 -0.96 19.09
CA LYS A 19 3.66 -0.55 18.28
C LYS A 19 3.31 -0.16 16.86
N THR A 20 2.44 -0.94 16.24
CA THR A 20 2.00 -0.71 14.86
C THR A 20 1.27 0.63 14.74
N LEU A 21 0.44 0.98 15.73
CA LEU A 21 -0.27 2.26 15.80
C LEU A 21 0.71 3.43 15.97
N ILE A 22 1.68 3.31 16.88
CA ILE A 22 2.69 4.36 17.08
C ILE A 22 3.56 4.53 15.83
N ALA A 23 4.00 3.43 15.21
CA ALA A 23 4.75 3.48 13.95
C ALA A 23 3.94 4.15 12.83
N ALA A 24 2.63 3.90 12.76
CA ALA A 24 1.74 4.57 11.81
C ALA A 24 1.66 6.07 12.05
N LEU A 25 1.47 6.49 13.30
CA LEU A 25 1.43 7.90 13.65
C LEU A 25 2.75 8.62 13.34
N ILE A 26 3.88 7.96 13.59
CA ILE A 26 5.20 8.51 13.23
C ILE A 26 5.29 8.67 11.71
N ALA A 27 4.94 7.63 10.93
CA ALA A 27 4.98 7.66 9.47
C ALA A 27 4.07 8.75 8.87
N ILE A 28 2.85 8.91 9.40
CA ILE A 28 1.91 9.95 8.94
C ILE A 28 2.46 11.33 9.28
N ARG A 29 2.96 11.53 10.52
CA ARG A 29 3.51 12.82 10.92
C ARG A 29 4.79 13.19 10.17
N THR A 30 5.66 12.23 9.88
CA THR A 30 6.85 12.49 9.06
C THR A 30 6.45 12.86 7.65
N HIS A 31 5.47 12.18 7.05
CA HIS A 31 4.94 12.55 5.74
C HIS A 31 4.37 13.98 5.73
N LEU A 32 3.55 14.34 6.73
CA LEU A 32 2.94 15.67 6.83
C LEU A 32 3.97 16.78 7.15
N ALA A 33 5.02 16.47 7.91
CA ALA A 33 6.05 17.44 8.28
C ALA A 33 7.09 17.67 7.18
N THR A 34 7.11 16.82 6.15
CA THR A 34 8.07 16.95 5.05
C THR A 34 7.42 17.78 3.93
N ALA A 35 7.96 18.99 3.70
CA ALA A 35 7.42 19.94 2.73
C ALA A 35 7.65 19.53 1.26
N ASP A 36 8.64 18.69 1.00
CA ASP A 36 8.82 18.01 -0.28
C ASP A 36 8.05 16.69 -0.26
N GLN A 37 7.42 16.32 -1.38
CA GLN A 37 6.55 15.15 -1.58
C GLN A 37 7.25 13.80 -1.34
N GLN A 38 7.77 13.57 -0.14
CA GLN A 38 8.63 12.48 0.22
C GLN A 38 7.76 11.31 0.66
N GLN A 39 7.88 10.21 -0.07
CA GLN A 39 7.13 8.98 0.18
C GLN A 39 7.69 8.30 1.42
N VAL A 40 6.81 7.96 2.36
CA VAL A 40 7.15 7.16 3.53
C VAL A 40 6.81 5.70 3.25
N ILE A 41 7.82 4.83 3.29
CA ILE A 41 7.64 3.39 3.10
C ILE A 41 7.59 2.74 4.48
N ALA A 42 6.45 2.14 4.80
CA ALA A 42 6.28 1.32 5.99
C ALA A 42 6.26 -0.16 5.60
N THR A 43 7.12 -0.97 6.23
CA THR A 43 7.15 -2.42 6.03
C THR A 43 6.81 -3.13 7.34
N THR A 44 6.11 -4.25 7.23
CA THR A 44 5.69 -5.07 8.36
C THR A 44 5.90 -6.54 8.05
N THR A 45 6.31 -7.33 9.03
CA THR A 45 6.54 -8.77 8.86
C THR A 45 5.26 -9.61 8.83
N THR A 46 4.12 -9.04 9.19
CA THR A 46 2.82 -9.74 9.20
C THR A 46 1.81 -9.02 8.34
N ASN A 47 1.03 -9.77 7.55
CA ASN A 47 0.06 -9.19 6.60
C ASN A 47 -1.17 -8.58 7.29
N THR A 48 -1.39 -8.87 8.58
CA THR A 48 -2.47 -8.32 9.40
C THR A 48 -2.15 -6.95 10.00
N ALA A 49 -0.88 -6.67 10.31
CA ALA A 49 -0.42 -5.38 10.84
C ALA A 49 -0.71 -4.18 9.92
N PRO A 50 -0.53 -4.24 8.58
CA PRO A 50 -0.76 -3.09 7.71
C PRO A 50 -2.26 -2.81 7.48
N ALA A 51 -3.16 -3.78 7.70
CA ALA A 51 -4.59 -3.50 7.73
C ALA A 51 -4.99 -2.68 8.97
N GLN A 52 -4.39 -2.98 10.13
CA GLN A 52 -4.54 -2.18 11.35
C GLN A 52 -3.92 -0.78 11.22
N PHE A 53 -2.83 -0.67 10.45
CA PHE A 53 -2.17 0.61 10.13
C PHE A 53 -3.09 1.55 9.34
N LEU A 54 -3.89 1.01 8.42
CA LEU A 54 -4.82 1.77 7.59
C LEU A 54 -6.15 2.06 8.27
N SER A 55 -6.49 1.33 9.34
CA SER A 55 -7.75 1.52 10.07
C SER A 55 -7.73 2.76 10.97
N ILE A 56 -6.62 3.50 11.02
CA ILE A 56 -6.47 4.67 11.88
C ILE A 56 -7.07 5.87 11.14
N ASP A 57 -7.94 6.65 11.77
CA ASP A 57 -8.55 7.83 11.15
C ASP A 57 -7.51 8.83 10.60
N ALA A 58 -6.33 8.89 11.22
CA ALA A 58 -5.20 9.68 10.74
C ALA A 58 -4.63 9.21 9.39
N ALA A 59 -4.89 7.97 8.96
CA ALA A 59 -4.52 7.50 7.63
C ALA A 59 -5.45 8.07 6.55
N ASN A 60 -6.65 8.55 6.89
CA ASN A 60 -7.57 9.19 5.95
C ASN A 60 -7.13 10.60 5.53
N THR A 61 -6.21 11.22 6.28
CA THR A 61 -5.68 12.55 5.96
C THR A 61 -4.50 12.52 4.98
N VAL A 62 -4.05 11.32 4.59
CA VAL A 62 -2.90 11.11 3.69
C VAL A 62 -3.23 10.10 2.59
N ASN A 63 -2.70 10.30 1.39
CA ASN A 63 -2.86 9.36 0.30
C ASN A 63 -2.05 8.09 0.57
N THR A 64 -2.72 7.05 1.04
CA THR A 64 -2.07 5.80 1.41
C THR A 64 -2.25 4.74 0.33
N LEU A 65 -1.19 4.00 0.03
CA LEU A 65 -1.20 2.85 -0.88
C LEU A 65 -0.59 1.65 -0.16
N ARG A 66 -1.29 0.52 -0.17
CA ARG A 66 -0.79 -0.74 0.40
C ARG A 66 -0.57 -1.78 -0.68
N TYR A 67 0.63 -2.32 -0.74
CA TYR A 67 0.93 -3.49 -1.56
C TYR A 67 0.74 -4.77 -0.73
N VAL A 68 0.02 -5.73 -1.29
CA VAL A 68 -0.17 -7.08 -0.75
C VAL A 68 0.17 -8.07 -1.86
N SER A 69 0.98 -9.09 -1.59
CA SER A 69 1.31 -10.09 -2.59
C SER A 69 0.11 -11.01 -2.88
N ASP A 70 0.05 -11.58 -4.08
CA ASP A 70 -1.03 -12.51 -4.45
C ASP A 70 -1.07 -13.76 -3.56
N SER A 71 0.10 -14.22 -3.09
CA SER A 71 0.20 -15.33 -2.13
C SER A 71 -0.42 -14.98 -0.77
N ALA A 72 -0.12 -13.79 -0.24
CA ALA A 72 -0.71 -13.31 0.99
C ALA A 72 -2.23 -13.11 0.85
N LEU A 73 -2.69 -12.68 -0.33
CA LEU A 73 -4.11 -12.56 -0.64
C LEU A 73 -4.80 -13.93 -0.65
N ALA A 74 -4.17 -14.95 -1.24
CA ALA A 74 -4.68 -16.31 -1.27
C ALA A 74 -4.75 -16.96 0.14
N GLU A 75 -3.83 -16.59 1.03
CA GLU A 75 -3.82 -17.00 2.44
C GLU A 75 -4.86 -16.26 3.32
N GLY A 76 -5.67 -15.37 2.72
CA GLY A 76 -6.74 -14.67 3.44
C GLY A 76 -6.29 -13.40 4.15
N ALA A 77 -5.26 -12.70 3.67
CA ALA A 77 -4.89 -11.40 4.19
C ALA A 77 -6.09 -10.43 4.18
N PRO A 78 -6.30 -9.63 5.25
CA PRO A 78 -7.38 -8.65 5.29
C PRO A 78 -7.23 -7.62 4.18
N GLN A 79 -8.29 -7.47 3.39
CA GLN A 79 -8.35 -6.50 2.30
C GLN A 79 -8.81 -5.13 2.80
N THR A 80 -8.23 -4.07 2.26
CA THR A 80 -8.61 -2.69 2.53
C THR A 80 -8.82 -1.92 1.22
N PRO A 81 -9.63 -0.85 1.24
CA PRO A 81 -9.82 0.00 0.06
C PRO A 81 -8.52 0.65 -0.46
N ALA A 82 -7.50 0.79 0.40
CA ALA A 82 -6.19 1.33 0.05
C ALA A 82 -5.24 0.29 -0.57
N ASP A 83 -5.66 -0.97 -0.69
CA ASP A 83 -4.85 -2.00 -1.31
C ASP A 83 -4.71 -1.76 -2.82
N LEU A 84 -3.49 -1.87 -3.34
CA LEU A 84 -3.18 -1.62 -4.74
C LEU A 84 -4.02 -2.49 -5.67
N HIS A 85 -4.24 -3.77 -5.37
CA HIS A 85 -5.05 -4.65 -6.23
C HIS A 85 -6.53 -4.23 -6.27
N VAL A 86 -7.06 -3.61 -5.21
CA VAL A 86 -8.43 -3.07 -5.16
C VAL A 86 -8.50 -1.79 -5.99
N ILE A 87 -7.55 -0.88 -5.79
CA ILE A 87 -7.48 0.38 -6.53
C ILE A 87 -7.33 0.12 -8.03
N LEU A 88 -6.42 -0.78 -8.43
CA LEU A 88 -6.19 -1.10 -9.85
C LEU A 88 -7.42 -1.71 -10.53
N LYS A 89 -8.24 -2.47 -9.79
CA LYS A 89 -9.50 -3.03 -10.32
C LYS A 89 -10.57 -1.96 -10.51
N ARG A 90 -10.57 -0.90 -9.68
CA ARG A 90 -11.54 0.19 -9.73
C ARG A 90 -11.14 1.35 -10.64
N LEU A 91 -9.85 1.51 -10.93
CA LEU A 91 -9.33 2.56 -11.81
C LEU A 91 -10.11 2.75 -13.14
N PRO A 92 -10.52 1.68 -13.87
CA PRO A 92 -11.33 1.84 -15.09
C PRO A 92 -12.70 2.48 -14.85
N ASP A 93 -13.31 2.18 -13.69
CA ASP A 93 -14.66 2.64 -13.36
C ASP A 93 -14.62 4.06 -12.78
N ASP A 94 -13.63 4.34 -11.93
CA ASP A 94 -13.51 5.62 -11.22
C ASP A 94 -12.84 6.72 -12.10
N TYR A 95 -11.99 6.35 -13.07
CA TYR A 95 -11.16 7.29 -13.85
C TYR A 95 -11.03 6.94 -15.34
N GLY A 96 -11.92 6.11 -15.89
CA GLY A 96 -11.82 5.60 -17.25
C GLY A 96 -11.77 6.68 -18.34
N ASP A 97 -12.40 7.82 -18.09
CA ASP A 97 -12.44 9.02 -18.93
C ASP A 97 -11.13 9.82 -18.91
N ARG A 98 -10.33 9.70 -17.84
CA ARG A 98 -9.06 10.40 -17.65
C ARG A 98 -7.84 9.53 -17.96
N LEU A 99 -8.04 8.23 -18.15
CA LEU A 99 -6.99 7.27 -18.45
C LEU A 99 -6.69 7.25 -19.95
N ALA A 100 -5.40 7.16 -20.28
CA ALA A 100 -4.99 6.88 -21.65
C ALA A 100 -5.59 5.52 -22.11
N PRO A 101 -5.98 5.36 -23.39
CA PRO A 101 -6.60 4.13 -23.87
C PRO A 101 -5.78 2.86 -23.60
N SER A 102 -4.45 2.95 -23.65
CA SER A 102 -3.53 1.84 -23.33
C SER A 102 -3.51 1.49 -21.84
N ALA A 103 -3.62 2.49 -20.97
CA ALA A 103 -3.69 2.31 -19.52
C ALA A 103 -5.04 1.70 -19.11
N LEU A 104 -6.14 2.17 -19.72
CA LEU A 104 -7.48 1.59 -19.53
C LEU A 104 -7.49 0.11 -19.93
N ALA A 105 -6.95 -0.23 -21.11
CA ALA A 105 -6.86 -1.61 -21.58
C ALA A 105 -6.06 -2.51 -20.61
N THR A 106 -5.00 -1.97 -20.02
CA THR A 106 -4.18 -2.67 -19.01
C THR A 106 -4.96 -2.93 -17.72
N CYS A 107 -5.68 -1.92 -17.22
CA CYS A 107 -6.50 -2.06 -16.02
C CYS A 107 -7.67 -3.04 -16.25
N LEU A 108 -8.29 -3.03 -17.43
CA LEU A 108 -9.33 -3.99 -17.82
C LEU A 108 -8.79 -5.43 -17.95
N LYS A 109 -7.55 -5.60 -18.40
CA LYS A 109 -6.86 -6.90 -18.38
C LYS A 109 -6.61 -7.36 -16.95
N TYR A 110 -6.11 -6.48 -16.08
CA TYR A 110 -5.86 -6.77 -14.68
C TYR A 110 -7.16 -7.14 -13.91
N ARG A 111 -8.26 -6.43 -14.18
CA ARG A 111 -9.58 -6.68 -13.55
C ARG A 111 -10.15 -8.05 -13.88
N ARG A 112 -9.94 -8.55 -15.10
CA ARG A 112 -10.39 -9.89 -15.52
C ARG A 112 -9.59 -11.03 -14.88
N GLY A 113 -8.60 -10.71 -14.03
CA GLY A 113 -7.53 -11.63 -13.65
C GLY A 113 -6.57 -11.80 -14.81
N TRP A 114 -5.30 -12.15 -14.55
CA TRP A 114 -4.41 -12.64 -15.61
C TRP A 114 -4.96 -13.95 -16.18
N SER A 115 -6.03 -13.88 -16.97
CA SER A 115 -6.49 -14.95 -17.83
C SER A 115 -5.66 -14.93 -19.10
N THR A 116 -4.39 -15.25 -18.94
CA THR A 116 -3.67 -16.08 -19.90
C THR A 116 -3.32 -17.33 -19.11
N SER A 117 -4.20 -18.34 -19.07
CA SER A 117 -3.97 -19.48 -19.98
C SER A 117 -3.18 -19.06 -21.21
N CYS A 118 -1.88 -18.91 -21.02
CA CYS A 118 -0.92 -19.08 -22.07
C CYS A 118 -0.92 -20.58 -22.32
N SER A 119 -1.84 -21.05 -23.19
CA SER A 119 -1.59 -22.27 -23.93
C SER A 119 -0.32 -22.03 -24.72
N ILE A 120 0.81 -22.46 -24.17
CA ILE A 120 1.98 -22.76 -24.97
C ILE A 120 1.58 -23.98 -25.79
N ALA A 121 1.00 -23.71 -26.96
CA ALA A 121 1.03 -24.66 -28.05
C ALA A 121 2.44 -24.60 -28.63
N THR A 122 3.29 -25.52 -28.15
CA THR A 122 4.41 -26.05 -28.91
C THR A 122 4.52 -27.53 -28.60
#